data_AF-A0A0F9I8U5-F1
#
_entry.id   AF-A0A0F9I8U5-F1
#
_cell.length_a   1.000
_cell.length_b   1.000
_cell.length_c   1.000
_cell.angle_alpha   90.00
_cell.angle_beta   90.00
_cell.angle_gamma   90.00
#
_symmetry.space_group_name_H-M   'P 1'
#
loop_
_entity.id
_entity.type
_entity.pdbx_description
1 polymer ?
#
loop_
_entity_poly.entity_id
_entity_poly.type
_entity_poly.pdbx_seq_one_letter_code
_entity_poly.pdbx_strand_id
1 'polypeptide(L)'
;LQTAYNYLLSWSNNSNPVPPANFTFGQQIAADPNRLNACVLYAICRANGIQTQREQTIYQLATLCQMLVSEENYARTILYNAISHIPRNGLLQLYTAASAMTEDIPEPIDDVIRDTSTYDTLEGAIVTFTNKQSLRMRVHPRNYPDAVVLAALNFNIDISSAWDPIREYTLLYSNPGAYSPMDPNMRELVSNNPHIINLKEFFNPMLPPELYDEDMLNAMARIEGYTNDDLRRDSAYTLLQTAYMSYTFYHGWQLGINNIRTPFLYEDLDELDNDLIICFGIQESETMTAFRYIELGELFKEHRNFINPLVEDDTFPHIAIVKLKNLCKMVRSTDTAEILEERNAVHDSIVTTELFTDATQEKARALFEMHEQADEIVQAAIEDAILKLFQMSMYMRGWLGEGPYPIEIAPVNDQVLVALYVTQSLNAFESACANLEEMGELILGLPILQYKAGTFHPTNQDRGQTIKERIDIVKAGDTHTGYESCIRLSSNLLAVASYRYMQILGMQVPFQVETLREIS
;
A
#
# COMPACT_ATOMS: atom_id res chain seq x y z
N LEU A 1 -2.24 -39.40 48.11
CA LEU A 1 -1.06 -39.21 48.98
C LEU A 1 -0.01 -40.31 48.79
N GLN A 2 -0.36 -41.60 48.92
CA GLN A 2 0.59 -42.72 48.67
C GLN A 2 1.24 -42.64 47.27
N THR A 3 0.46 -42.35 46.22
CA THR A 3 0.97 -42.21 44.84
C THR A 3 1.96 -41.07 44.67
N ALA A 4 1.67 -39.89 45.25
CA ALA A 4 2.57 -38.74 45.20
C ALA A 4 3.87 -38.99 45.99
N TYR A 5 3.80 -39.67 47.14
CA TYR A 5 4.97 -40.08 47.92
C TYR A 5 5.85 -41.10 47.17
N ASN A 6 5.25 -42.10 46.54
CA ASN A 6 5.96 -43.07 45.72
C ASN A 6 6.61 -42.42 44.49
N TYR A 7 5.94 -41.43 43.88
CA TYR A 7 6.49 -40.64 42.78
C TYR A 7 7.70 -39.81 43.24
N LEU A 8 7.64 -39.15 44.41
CA LEU A 8 8.79 -38.45 44.99
C LEU A 8 9.98 -39.39 45.28
N LEU A 9 9.72 -40.59 45.80
CA LEU A 9 10.73 -41.61 46.06
C LEU A 9 11.42 -42.10 44.78
N SER A 10 10.72 -42.12 43.64
CA SER A 10 11.35 -42.49 42.36
C SER A 10 12.41 -41.49 41.90
N TRP A 11 12.29 -40.22 42.29
CA TRP A 11 13.29 -39.19 41.97
C TRP A 11 14.49 -39.23 42.92
N SER A 12 14.29 -39.54 44.21
CA SER A 12 15.40 -39.62 45.18
C SER A 12 16.36 -40.79 44.95
N ASN A 13 15.89 -41.83 44.28
CA ASN A 13 16.68 -43.03 43.98
C ASN A 13 17.35 -42.97 42.59
N ASN A 14 17.11 -41.92 41.80
CA ASN A 14 17.69 -41.75 40.48
C ASN A 14 18.97 -40.91 40.58
N SER A 15 20.10 -41.49 40.17
CA SER A 15 21.42 -40.84 40.20
C SER A 15 21.60 -39.76 39.13
N ASN A 16 20.81 -39.77 38.05
CA ASN A 16 20.81 -38.70 37.05
C ASN A 16 19.38 -38.42 36.54
N PRO A 17 18.55 -37.74 37.35
CA PRO A 17 17.15 -37.51 37.03
C PRO A 17 17.00 -36.47 35.92
N VAL A 18 16.24 -36.82 34.88
CA VAL A 18 15.86 -35.93 33.77
C VAL A 18 14.33 -35.89 33.72
N PRO A 19 13.69 -34.69 33.70
CA PRO A 19 12.24 -34.58 33.62
C PRO A 19 11.71 -35.00 32.23
N PRO A 20 10.42 -35.35 32.09
CA PRO A 20 9.81 -35.50 30.77
C PRO A 20 9.66 -34.13 30.09
N ALA A 21 9.77 -34.07 28.75
CA ALA A 21 9.78 -32.80 27.99
C ALA A 21 8.59 -31.86 28.24
N ASN A 22 7.43 -32.40 28.62
CA ASN A 22 6.19 -31.66 28.90
C ASN A 22 5.76 -31.80 30.37
N PHE A 23 6.68 -31.66 31.31
CA PHE A 23 6.36 -31.79 32.74
C PHE A 23 5.51 -30.62 33.27
N THR A 24 4.61 -30.91 34.21
CA THR A 24 3.87 -29.89 34.96
C THR A 24 4.58 -29.59 36.29
N PHE A 25 4.54 -28.35 36.76
CA PHE A 25 5.23 -27.95 38.01
C PHE A 25 4.37 -27.10 38.93
N GLY A 26 4.60 -27.21 40.24
CA GLY A 26 3.86 -26.52 41.30
C GLY A 26 3.58 -27.39 42.51
N GLN A 27 2.65 -26.96 43.37
CA GLN A 27 2.25 -27.73 44.54
C GLN A 27 1.57 -29.04 44.09
N GLN A 28 2.03 -30.17 44.64
CA GLN A 28 1.42 -31.47 44.37
C GLN A 28 0.00 -31.51 44.93
N ILE A 29 -0.96 -31.83 44.07
CA ILE A 29 -2.39 -31.92 44.40
C ILE A 29 -2.92 -33.30 44.05
N ALA A 30 -4.01 -33.73 44.68
CA ALA A 30 -4.57 -35.06 44.46
C ALA A 30 -5.04 -35.30 43.00
N ALA A 31 -5.43 -34.23 42.29
CA ALA A 31 -5.86 -34.27 40.90
C ALA A 31 -4.71 -34.42 39.89
N ASP A 32 -3.49 -34.03 40.26
CA ASP A 32 -2.27 -34.17 39.45
C ASP A 32 -1.09 -34.59 40.35
N PRO A 33 -1.00 -35.91 40.65
CA PRO A 33 0.00 -36.43 41.59
C PRO A 33 1.43 -36.40 41.01
N ASN A 34 1.60 -36.17 39.71
CA ASN A 34 2.88 -36.22 39.00
C ASN A 34 3.50 -34.82 38.80
N ARG A 35 2.85 -33.78 39.32
CA ARG A 35 3.36 -32.41 39.28
C ARG A 35 4.70 -32.28 40.04
N LEU A 36 5.71 -31.70 39.40
CA LEU A 36 7.02 -31.49 40.01
C LEU A 36 6.99 -30.30 40.97
N ASN A 37 7.24 -30.56 42.25
CA ASN A 37 7.35 -29.50 43.25
C ASN A 37 8.76 -28.91 43.30
N ALA A 38 8.93 -27.79 44.01
CA ALA A 38 10.20 -27.09 44.10
C ALA A 38 11.36 -27.98 44.61
N CYS A 39 11.09 -28.92 45.51
CA CYS A 39 12.11 -29.84 46.03
C CYS A 39 12.62 -30.80 44.96
N VAL A 40 11.72 -31.32 44.11
CA VAL A 40 12.10 -32.21 43.00
C VAL A 40 12.87 -31.45 41.92
N LEU A 41 12.40 -30.27 41.53
CA LEU A 41 13.10 -29.42 40.55
C LEU A 41 14.50 -29.02 41.03
N TYR A 42 14.64 -28.66 42.30
CA TYR A 42 15.93 -28.38 42.93
C TYR A 42 16.85 -29.61 42.93
N ALA A 43 16.31 -30.79 43.27
CA ALA A 43 17.07 -32.03 43.25
C ALA A 43 17.54 -32.39 41.83
N ILE A 44 16.71 -32.19 40.81
CA ILE A 44 17.06 -32.36 39.40
C ILE A 44 18.20 -31.42 39.00
N CYS A 45 18.08 -30.13 39.30
CA CYS A 45 19.12 -29.15 39.00
C CYS A 45 20.46 -29.54 39.65
N ARG A 46 20.44 -29.90 40.93
CA ARG A 46 21.64 -30.27 41.68
C ARG A 46 22.29 -31.55 41.15
N ALA A 47 21.50 -32.56 40.81
CA ALA A 47 22.01 -33.83 40.29
C ALA A 47 22.66 -33.67 38.90
N ASN A 48 22.18 -32.71 38.10
CA ASN A 48 22.75 -32.36 36.79
C ASN A 48 23.83 -31.27 36.87
N GLY A 49 24.33 -30.93 38.07
CA GLY A 49 25.42 -29.96 38.23
C GLY A 49 25.03 -28.49 38.02
N ILE A 50 23.73 -28.17 37.93
CA ILE A 50 23.24 -26.80 37.82
C ILE A 50 23.28 -26.12 39.20
N GLN A 51 24.02 -25.01 39.29
CA GLN A 51 24.06 -24.20 40.50
C GLN A 51 22.74 -23.45 40.70
N THR A 52 22.21 -23.54 41.92
CA THR A 52 20.93 -22.93 42.31
C THR A 52 21.13 -22.02 43.51
N GLN A 53 20.30 -20.98 43.61
CA GLN A 53 20.34 -20.00 44.70
C GLN A 53 19.09 -20.13 45.57
N ARG A 54 19.21 -19.79 46.85
CA ARG A 54 18.13 -19.94 47.84
C ARG A 54 16.89 -19.10 47.52
N GLU A 55 17.06 -18.00 46.79
CA GLU A 55 16.01 -17.04 46.44
C GLU A 55 15.29 -17.38 45.13
N GLN A 56 15.69 -18.47 44.45
CA GLN A 56 15.07 -18.84 43.18
C GLN A 56 13.61 -19.27 43.35
N THR A 57 12.76 -18.75 42.48
CA THR A 57 11.35 -19.12 42.41
C THR A 57 11.19 -20.50 41.78
N ILE A 58 10.05 -21.15 42.03
CA ILE A 58 9.71 -22.43 41.40
C ILE A 58 9.69 -22.35 39.87
N TYR A 59 9.32 -21.19 39.31
CA TYR A 59 9.34 -20.93 37.87
C TYR A 59 10.77 -20.93 37.33
N GLN A 60 11.71 -20.27 38.00
CA GLN A 60 13.11 -20.25 37.59
C GLN A 60 13.73 -21.65 37.63
N LEU A 61 13.43 -22.44 38.65
CA LEU A 61 13.86 -23.84 38.72
C LEU A 61 13.24 -24.70 37.61
N ALA A 62 11.95 -24.49 37.29
CA ALA A 62 11.29 -25.17 36.20
C ALA A 62 11.90 -24.80 34.84
N THR A 63 12.22 -23.52 34.59
CA THR A 63 12.90 -23.09 33.36
C THR A 63 14.26 -23.76 33.18
N LEU A 64 15.07 -23.85 34.25
CA LEU A 64 16.36 -24.56 34.22
C LEU A 64 16.18 -26.05 33.89
N CYS A 65 15.19 -26.70 34.49
CA CYS A 65 14.82 -28.07 34.19
C CYS A 65 14.29 -28.26 32.76
N GLN A 66 13.57 -27.27 32.21
CA GLN A 66 13.08 -27.29 30.83
C GLN A 66 14.25 -27.16 29.83
N MET A 67 15.23 -26.32 30.13
CA MET A 67 16.44 -26.18 29.31
C MET A 67 17.28 -27.47 29.25
N LEU A 68 17.24 -28.31 30.29
CA LEU A 68 17.91 -29.62 30.28
C LEU A 68 17.30 -30.61 29.27
N VAL A 69 16.02 -30.45 28.92
CA VAL A 69 15.26 -31.41 28.08
C VAL A 69 14.88 -30.85 26.72
N SER A 70 15.10 -29.57 26.50
CA SER A 70 14.78 -28.89 25.24
C SER A 70 15.94 -28.99 24.26
N GLU A 71 15.64 -28.79 22.97
CA GLU A 71 16.66 -28.72 21.93
C GLU A 71 17.66 -27.57 22.20
N GLU A 72 18.90 -27.75 21.76
CA GLU A 72 20.00 -26.81 21.99
C GLU A 72 19.65 -25.37 21.54
N ASN A 73 18.88 -25.24 20.46
CA ASN A 73 18.41 -23.95 19.95
C ASN A 73 17.49 -23.21 20.94
N TYR A 74 16.61 -23.91 21.65
CA TYR A 74 15.72 -23.30 22.66
C TYR A 74 16.53 -22.75 23.84
N ALA A 75 17.52 -23.51 24.32
CA ALA A 75 18.42 -23.05 25.37
C ALA A 75 19.23 -21.82 24.94
N ARG A 76 19.72 -21.80 23.68
CA ARG A 76 20.40 -20.64 23.10
C ARG A 76 19.50 -19.42 23.03
N THR A 77 18.26 -19.54 22.55
CA THR A 77 17.31 -18.42 22.47
C THR A 77 17.00 -17.82 23.84
N ILE A 78 16.77 -18.65 24.86
CA ILE A 78 16.55 -18.17 26.24
C ILE A 78 17.78 -17.43 26.77
N LEU A 79 18.98 -17.96 26.52
CA LEU A 79 20.23 -17.33 26.95
C LEU A 79 20.47 -16.00 26.24
N TYR A 80 20.26 -15.92 24.92
CA TYR A 80 20.38 -14.65 24.17
C TYR A 80 19.45 -13.57 24.73
N ASN A 81 18.21 -13.93 25.05
CA ASN A 81 17.23 -13.02 25.65
C ASN A 81 17.61 -12.60 27.08
N ALA A 82 18.24 -13.50 27.85
CA ALA A 82 18.67 -13.20 29.21
C ALA A 82 19.93 -12.30 29.22
N ILE A 83 20.88 -12.52 28.30
CA ILE A 83 22.16 -11.82 28.22
C ILE A 83 21.98 -10.30 28.08
N SER A 84 20.99 -9.84 27.34
CA SER A 84 20.70 -8.40 27.16
C SER A 84 20.31 -7.68 28.46
N HIS A 85 19.93 -8.41 29.50
CA HIS A 85 19.52 -7.89 30.80
C HIS A 85 20.58 -8.07 31.90
N ILE A 86 21.71 -8.71 31.59
CA ILE A 86 22.78 -8.96 32.57
C ILE A 86 23.67 -7.70 32.70
N PRO A 87 23.92 -7.18 33.91
CA PRO A 87 24.83 -6.05 34.10
C PRO A 87 26.27 -6.44 33.72
N ARG A 88 27.08 -5.45 33.32
CA ARG A 88 28.47 -5.64 32.85
C ARG A 88 29.31 -6.64 33.66
N ASN A 89 29.23 -6.60 34.99
CA ASN A 89 29.97 -7.52 35.87
C ASN A 89 29.50 -8.98 35.73
N GLY A 90 28.19 -9.20 35.52
CA GLY A 90 27.65 -10.52 35.23
C GLY A 90 28.04 -11.03 33.84
N LEU A 91 28.11 -10.15 32.84
CA LEU A 91 28.60 -10.50 31.50
C LEU A 91 30.08 -10.92 31.54
N LEU A 92 30.91 -10.23 32.32
CA LEU A 92 32.31 -10.60 32.51
C LEU A 92 32.46 -11.95 33.21
N GLN A 93 31.61 -12.25 34.19
CA GLN A 93 31.62 -13.57 34.84
C GLN A 93 31.20 -14.68 33.87
N LEU A 94 30.20 -14.43 33.03
CA LEU A 94 29.73 -15.38 32.02
C LEU A 94 30.80 -15.60 30.95
N TYR A 95 31.47 -14.54 30.49
CA TYR A 95 32.63 -14.61 29.61
C TYR A 95 33.79 -15.41 30.23
N THR A 96 34.12 -15.14 31.48
CA THR A 96 35.20 -15.85 32.20
C THR A 96 34.87 -17.34 32.32
N ALA A 97 33.63 -17.68 32.67
CA ALA A 97 33.17 -19.07 32.76
C ALA A 97 33.21 -19.77 31.38
N ALA A 98 32.77 -19.11 30.32
CA ALA A 98 32.80 -19.64 28.96
C ALA A 98 34.24 -19.84 28.46
N SER A 99 35.12 -18.85 28.67
CA SER A 99 36.53 -18.89 28.27
C SER A 99 37.34 -19.99 28.99
N ALA A 100 36.89 -20.43 30.18
CA ALA A 100 37.51 -21.53 30.91
C ALA A 100 37.14 -22.91 30.35
N MET A 101 36.12 -23.00 29.49
CA MET A 101 35.61 -24.25 28.92
C MET A 101 36.02 -24.48 27.45
N THR A 102 36.76 -23.55 26.86
CA THR A 102 37.22 -23.59 25.45
C THR A 102 38.72 -23.29 25.38
N GLU A 103 39.54 -24.20 24.82
CA GLU A 103 40.98 -23.95 24.60
C GLU A 103 41.23 -22.87 23.52
N ASP A 104 40.29 -22.72 22.59
CA ASP A 104 40.25 -21.62 21.63
C ASP A 104 39.27 -20.56 22.13
N ILE A 105 39.80 -19.46 22.67
CA ILE A 105 39.03 -18.24 22.88
C ILE A 105 38.68 -17.73 21.48
N PRO A 106 37.41 -17.67 21.06
CA PRO A 106 37.07 -16.94 19.86
C PRO A 106 37.54 -15.51 20.09
N GLU A 107 38.49 -15.04 19.29
CA GLU A 107 38.76 -13.60 19.19
C GLU A 107 37.40 -12.92 19.03
N PRO A 108 37.19 -11.73 19.64
CA PRO A 108 35.97 -10.98 19.40
C PRO A 108 35.78 -10.94 17.89
N ILE A 109 34.72 -11.58 17.42
CA ILE A 109 34.29 -11.45 16.05
C ILE A 109 33.82 -10.00 16.00
N ASP A 110 34.74 -9.10 15.68
CA ASP A 110 34.36 -7.94 14.89
C ASP A 110 33.61 -8.55 13.72
N ASP A 111 32.29 -8.36 13.67
CA ASP A 111 31.43 -8.72 12.54
C ASP A 111 31.79 -7.87 11.32
N VAL A 112 33.06 -7.91 10.93
CA VAL A 112 33.53 -7.71 9.57
C VAL A 112 33.67 -9.11 9.01
N ILE A 113 32.53 -9.64 8.55
CA ILE A 113 32.38 -10.60 7.44
C ILE A 113 33.74 -11.07 6.91
N ARG A 114 34.28 -12.18 7.46
CA ARG A 114 35.38 -12.91 6.81
C ARG A 114 34.78 -13.83 5.77
N ASP A 115 34.32 -13.26 4.68
CA ASP A 115 34.24 -13.99 3.42
C ASP A 115 35.66 -14.18 2.89
N THR A 116 36.04 -15.42 2.64
CA THR A 116 37.29 -15.80 1.98
C THR A 116 37.39 -15.07 0.64
N SER A 117 38.26 -14.08 0.59
CA SER A 117 38.31 -13.11 -0.50
C SER A 117 38.99 -13.66 -1.76
N THR A 118 38.22 -14.00 -2.78
CA THR A 118 38.64 -14.00 -4.20
C THR A 118 38.52 -12.58 -4.78
N TYR A 119 39.12 -12.27 -5.93
CA TYR A 119 39.09 -10.92 -6.52
C TYR A 119 37.67 -10.33 -6.68
N ASP A 120 36.65 -11.19 -6.87
CA ASP A 120 35.22 -10.83 -6.91
C ASP A 120 34.71 -10.20 -5.59
N THR A 121 35.35 -10.52 -4.46
CA THR A 121 34.99 -9.98 -3.14
C THR A 121 35.50 -8.56 -2.89
N LEU A 122 36.48 -8.08 -3.65
CA LEU A 122 37.02 -6.73 -3.48
C LEU A 122 36.08 -5.70 -4.11
N GLU A 123 35.49 -6.03 -5.26
CA GLU A 123 34.42 -5.25 -5.89
C GLU A 123 33.15 -5.29 -5.03
N GLY A 124 32.77 -6.47 -4.51
CA GLY A 124 31.70 -6.60 -3.51
C GLY A 124 31.95 -5.81 -2.21
N ALA A 125 33.19 -5.81 -1.71
CA ALA A 125 33.58 -5.02 -0.54
C ALA A 125 33.52 -3.52 -0.86
N ILE A 126 33.99 -3.07 -2.03
CA ILE A 126 33.85 -1.68 -2.47
C ILE A 126 32.38 -1.26 -2.50
N VAL A 127 31.47 -2.11 -3.00
CA VAL A 127 30.02 -1.85 -2.94
C VAL A 127 29.54 -1.65 -1.50
N THR A 128 30.00 -2.44 -0.53
CA THR A 128 29.62 -2.23 0.88
C THR A 128 30.13 -0.92 1.50
N PHE A 129 31.17 -0.29 0.93
CA PHE A 129 31.70 1.00 1.38
C PHE A 129 31.25 2.19 0.53
N THR A 130 30.59 1.94 -0.61
CA THR A 130 30.09 2.99 -1.52
C THR A 130 28.57 3.10 -1.49
N ASN A 131 27.88 2.00 -1.16
CA ASN A 131 26.42 1.99 -1.02
C ASN A 131 26.00 2.63 0.30
N LYS A 132 25.24 3.72 0.21
CA LYS A 132 24.72 4.49 1.34
C LYS A 132 23.87 3.65 2.30
N GLN A 133 23.04 2.73 1.79
CA GLN A 133 22.20 1.85 2.61
C GLN A 133 23.06 0.83 3.36
N SER A 134 24.03 0.19 2.69
CA SER A 134 24.96 -0.74 3.33
C SER A 134 25.78 -0.09 4.45
N LEU A 135 26.17 1.18 4.27
CA LEU A 135 26.86 1.94 5.32
C LEU A 135 25.94 2.26 6.50
N ARG A 136 24.68 2.64 6.26
CA ARG A 136 23.69 2.92 7.32
C ARG A 136 23.36 1.69 8.15
N MET A 137 23.28 0.52 7.51
CA MET A 137 23.00 -0.75 8.19
C MET A 137 24.08 -1.17 9.20
N ARG A 138 25.28 -0.57 9.15
CA ARG A 138 26.35 -0.80 10.14
C ARG A 138 26.16 0.02 11.43
N VAL A 139 25.29 1.02 11.40
CA VAL A 139 25.03 1.90 12.54
C VAL A 139 23.98 1.26 13.44
N HIS A 140 24.31 1.13 14.72
CA HIS A 140 23.39 0.69 15.75
C HIS A 140 22.84 1.90 16.50
N PRO A 141 21.52 1.95 16.78
CA PRO A 141 20.92 3.08 17.47
C PRO A 141 21.44 3.18 18.91
N ARG A 142 21.77 4.39 19.36
CA ARG A 142 22.24 4.63 20.74
C ARG A 142 21.15 5.18 21.65
N ASN A 143 20.09 5.70 21.05
CA ASN A 143 18.95 6.32 21.72
C ASN A 143 17.69 6.06 20.89
N TYR A 144 16.53 6.44 21.42
CA TYR A 144 15.23 6.22 20.74
C TYR A 144 15.10 6.97 19.41
N PRO A 145 15.43 8.27 19.30
CA PRO A 145 15.45 8.97 18.01
C PRO A 145 16.29 8.29 16.93
N ASP A 146 17.50 7.81 17.27
CA ASP A 146 18.37 7.10 16.33
C ASP A 146 17.68 5.85 15.77
N ALA A 147 16.96 5.11 16.62
CA ALA A 147 16.26 3.89 16.21
C ALA A 147 15.12 4.19 15.23
N VAL A 148 14.32 5.24 15.50
CA VAL A 148 13.24 5.70 14.61
C VAL A 148 13.81 6.14 13.27
N VAL A 149 14.87 6.95 13.28
CA VAL A 149 15.53 7.43 12.05
C VAL A 149 16.10 6.27 11.23
N LEU A 150 16.79 5.32 11.88
CA LEU A 150 17.35 4.17 11.18
C LEU A 150 16.26 3.23 10.65
N ALA A 151 15.15 3.04 11.37
CA ALA A 151 14.01 2.26 10.90
C ALA A 151 13.40 2.85 9.63
N ALA A 152 13.14 4.16 9.65
CA ALA A 152 12.61 4.89 8.49
C ALA A 152 13.56 4.81 7.29
N LEU A 153 14.85 5.12 7.49
CA LEU A 153 15.83 5.19 6.39
C LEU A 153 16.23 3.83 5.79
N ASN A 154 16.24 2.77 6.59
CA ASN A 154 16.71 1.45 6.14
C ASN A 154 15.58 0.55 5.67
N PHE A 155 14.38 0.70 6.26
CA PHE A 155 13.26 -0.22 6.05
C PHE A 155 11.95 0.48 5.62
N ASN A 156 11.87 1.82 5.68
CA ASN A 156 10.63 2.58 5.48
C ASN A 156 9.52 2.15 6.45
N ILE A 157 9.88 1.84 7.69
CA ILE A 157 8.94 1.47 8.74
C ILE A 157 8.96 2.51 9.85
N ASP A 158 7.77 2.93 10.25
CA ASP A 158 7.54 3.82 11.38
C ASP A 158 7.46 3.03 12.69
N ILE A 159 8.42 3.29 13.58
CA ILE A 159 8.43 2.78 14.95
C ILE A 159 8.36 3.91 15.99
N SER A 160 7.97 5.12 15.57
CA SER A 160 7.95 6.31 16.43
C SER A 160 6.96 6.22 17.59
N SER A 161 5.92 5.39 17.44
CA SER A 161 4.91 5.13 18.48
C SER A 161 5.30 4.01 19.46
N ALA A 162 6.42 3.30 19.22
CA ALA A 162 6.87 2.23 20.11
C ALA A 162 7.28 2.78 21.49
N TRP A 163 6.96 2.05 22.56
CA TRP A 163 7.54 2.34 23.87
C TRP A 163 9.07 2.25 23.82
N ASP A 164 9.60 1.17 23.23
CA ASP A 164 11.04 0.91 23.12
C ASP A 164 11.49 0.79 21.66
N PRO A 165 11.71 1.92 20.96
CA PRO A 165 12.12 1.93 19.56
C PRO A 165 13.44 1.18 19.29
N ILE A 166 14.38 1.14 20.25
CA ILE A 166 15.65 0.41 20.07
C ILE A 166 15.37 -1.09 19.95
N ARG A 167 14.46 -1.61 20.78
CA ARG A 167 14.05 -3.01 20.72
C ARG A 167 13.33 -3.33 19.42
N GLU A 168 12.39 -2.49 19.00
CA GLU A 168 11.69 -2.66 17.72
C GLU A 168 12.66 -2.64 16.53
N TYR A 169 13.59 -1.69 16.50
CA TYR A 169 14.63 -1.65 15.47
C TYR A 169 15.50 -2.91 15.46
N THR A 170 15.87 -3.43 16.64
CA THR A 170 16.70 -4.64 16.74
C THR A 170 15.99 -5.86 16.14
N LEU A 171 14.67 -5.98 16.37
CA LEU A 171 13.84 -7.04 15.80
C LEU A 171 13.71 -6.89 14.29
N LEU A 172 13.40 -5.68 13.84
CA LEU A 172 13.30 -5.33 12.43
C LEU A 172 14.61 -5.62 11.68
N TYR A 173 15.73 -5.21 12.25
CA TYR A 173 17.07 -5.45 11.70
C TYR A 173 17.39 -6.94 11.59
N SER A 174 17.01 -7.73 12.60
CA SER A 174 17.29 -9.17 12.65
C SER A 174 16.41 -9.97 11.68
N ASN A 175 15.20 -9.49 11.38
CA ASN A 175 14.26 -10.20 10.51
C ASN A 175 13.39 -9.24 9.67
N PRO A 176 13.97 -8.54 8.68
CA PRO A 176 13.27 -7.48 7.97
C PRO A 176 12.09 -7.96 7.12
N GLY A 177 12.13 -9.20 6.62
CA GLY A 177 11.06 -9.78 5.79
C GLY A 177 9.89 -10.38 6.55
N ALA A 178 10.04 -10.60 7.86
CA ALA A 178 9.03 -11.20 8.72
C ALA A 178 8.89 -10.44 10.06
N TYR A 179 9.18 -9.14 10.01
CA TYR A 179 9.04 -8.27 11.16
C TYR A 179 7.58 -8.20 11.61
N SER A 180 7.38 -8.32 12.93
CA SER A 180 6.10 -8.10 13.59
C SER A 180 6.37 -7.35 14.89
N PRO A 181 5.63 -6.27 15.20
CA PRO A 181 5.90 -5.46 16.38
C PRO A 181 5.80 -6.26 17.69
N MET A 182 6.76 -6.01 18.59
CA MET A 182 6.69 -6.55 19.96
C MET A 182 5.89 -5.65 20.90
N ASP A 183 5.93 -4.35 20.68
CA ASP A 183 5.13 -3.35 21.39
C ASP A 183 3.63 -3.68 21.27
N PRO A 184 2.89 -3.76 22.39
CA PRO A 184 1.47 -4.13 22.36
C PRO A 184 0.60 -3.19 21.53
N ASN A 185 0.84 -1.88 21.62
CA ASN A 185 0.03 -0.89 20.92
C ASN A 185 0.29 -0.98 19.41
N MET A 186 1.57 -1.06 19.02
CA MET A 186 1.91 -1.25 17.61
C MET A 186 1.41 -2.59 17.07
N ARG A 187 1.44 -3.66 17.86
CA ARG A 187 0.92 -4.96 17.44
C ARG A 187 -0.57 -4.89 17.14
N GLU A 188 -1.34 -4.23 18.00
CA GLU A 188 -2.77 -4.00 17.79
C GLU A 188 -3.04 -3.19 16.51
N LEU A 189 -2.26 -2.12 16.30
CA LEU A 189 -2.34 -1.32 15.07
C LEU A 189 -2.07 -2.15 13.81
N VAL A 190 -0.98 -2.93 13.82
CA VAL A 190 -0.57 -3.75 12.68
C VAL A 190 -1.49 -4.96 12.48
N SER A 191 -2.13 -5.47 13.54
CA SER A 191 -3.13 -6.54 13.38
C SER A 191 -4.39 -6.04 12.68
N ASN A 192 -4.80 -4.80 12.93
CA ASN A 192 -5.97 -4.21 12.29
C ASN A 192 -5.64 -3.70 10.88
N ASN A 193 -4.49 -3.05 10.71
CA ASN A 193 -4.01 -2.57 9.43
C ASN A 193 -2.50 -2.81 9.29
N PRO A 194 -2.07 -3.87 8.59
CA PRO A 194 -0.65 -4.22 8.42
C PRO A 194 0.19 -3.12 7.76
N HIS A 195 -0.46 -2.23 6.99
CA HIS A 195 0.20 -1.19 6.22
C HIS A 195 0.42 0.09 7.02
N ILE A 196 -0.23 0.28 8.17
CA ILE A 196 -0.28 1.57 8.88
C ILE A 196 1.09 2.12 9.30
N ILE A 197 2.08 1.23 9.47
CA ILE A 197 3.47 1.59 9.82
C ILE A 197 4.40 1.71 8.60
N ASN A 198 3.91 1.44 7.39
CA ASN A 198 4.69 1.50 6.16
C ASN A 198 4.77 2.95 5.66
N LEU A 199 5.94 3.57 5.75
CA LEU A 199 6.17 4.96 5.35
C LEU A 199 6.06 5.21 3.84
N LYS A 200 5.98 4.15 3.03
CA LYS A 200 5.67 4.25 1.59
C LYS A 200 4.18 4.40 1.31
N GLU A 201 3.33 4.02 2.25
CA GLU A 201 1.87 4.04 2.11
C GLU A 201 1.24 5.09 3.03
N PHE A 202 1.79 5.29 4.23
CA PHE A 202 1.27 6.20 5.24
C PHE A 202 2.28 7.28 5.60
N PHE A 203 1.87 8.53 5.40
CA PHE A 203 2.64 9.69 5.78
C PHE A 203 2.52 9.96 7.29
N ASN A 204 3.65 10.25 7.95
CA ASN A 204 3.68 10.68 9.34
C ASN A 204 4.27 12.10 9.44
N PRO A 205 3.45 13.13 9.78
CA PRO A 205 3.91 14.51 9.84
C PRO A 205 4.87 14.79 11.00
N MET A 206 5.00 13.87 11.97
CA MET A 206 5.92 13.99 13.11
C MET A 206 7.36 13.61 12.73
N LEU A 207 7.53 12.91 11.61
CA LEU A 207 8.84 12.58 11.07
C LEU A 207 9.32 13.69 10.13
N PRO A 208 10.59 14.13 10.23
CA PRO A 208 11.10 15.22 9.41
C PRO A 208 11.23 14.80 7.93
N PRO A 209 11.13 15.76 6.98
CA PRO A 209 11.09 15.47 5.55
C PRO A 209 12.31 14.69 5.04
N GLU A 210 13.48 14.82 5.68
CA GLU A 210 14.71 14.13 5.32
C GLU A 210 14.66 12.59 5.50
N LEU A 211 13.63 12.08 6.19
CA LEU A 211 13.39 10.64 6.33
C LEU A 211 12.57 10.05 5.18
N TYR A 212 12.03 10.91 4.32
CA TYR A 212 11.27 10.50 3.15
C TYR A 212 12.07 10.71 1.88
N ASP A 213 11.91 9.80 0.93
CA ASP A 213 12.38 10.00 -0.44
C ASP A 213 11.45 10.98 -1.16
N GLU A 214 12.00 11.85 -2.02
CA GLU A 214 11.23 12.88 -2.71
C GLU A 214 10.22 12.28 -3.69
N ASP A 215 10.59 11.21 -4.40
CA ASP A 215 9.67 10.51 -5.31
C ASP A 215 8.53 9.85 -4.53
N MET A 216 8.84 9.33 -3.35
CA MET A 216 7.84 8.75 -2.44
C MET A 216 6.85 9.81 -1.92
N LEU A 217 7.33 10.99 -1.50
CA LEU A 217 6.45 12.10 -1.08
C LEU A 217 5.58 12.59 -2.25
N ASN A 218 6.16 12.76 -3.43
CA ASN A 218 5.43 13.16 -4.62
C ASN A 218 4.35 12.14 -5.00
N ALA A 219 4.65 10.85 -4.87
CA ALA A 219 3.68 9.78 -5.11
C ALA A 219 2.52 9.83 -4.09
N MET A 220 2.82 9.96 -2.80
CA MET A 220 1.79 10.10 -1.76
C MET A 220 0.92 11.34 -1.97
N ALA A 221 1.53 12.49 -2.29
CA ALA A 221 0.80 13.72 -2.55
C ALA A 221 -0.15 13.60 -3.75
N ARG A 222 0.24 12.86 -4.80
CA ARG A 222 -0.64 12.57 -5.93
C ARG A 222 -1.82 11.67 -5.53
N ILE A 223 -1.60 10.70 -4.65
CA ILE A 223 -2.69 9.87 -4.10
C ILE A 223 -3.69 10.75 -3.35
N GLU A 224 -3.23 11.69 -2.51
CA GLU A 224 -4.08 12.70 -1.83
C GLU A 224 -4.88 13.60 -2.79
N GLY A 225 -4.55 13.61 -4.08
CA GLY A 225 -5.23 14.40 -5.10
C GLY A 225 -4.52 15.71 -5.47
N TYR A 226 -3.30 15.94 -4.99
CA TYR A 226 -2.49 17.09 -5.40
C TYR A 226 -1.90 16.91 -6.80
N THR A 227 -1.83 18.01 -7.53
CA THR A 227 -1.46 18.03 -8.95
C THR A 227 0.02 18.36 -9.13
N ASN A 228 0.55 18.14 -10.35
CA ASN A 228 1.90 18.60 -10.68
C ASN A 228 2.06 20.12 -10.56
N ASP A 229 1.01 20.90 -10.75
CA ASP A 229 1.07 22.35 -10.57
C ASP A 229 1.11 22.73 -9.08
N ASP A 230 0.44 21.97 -8.21
CA ASP A 230 0.54 22.15 -6.76
C ASP A 230 1.94 21.80 -6.27
N LEU A 231 2.49 20.67 -6.74
CA LEU A 231 3.86 20.22 -6.44
C LEU A 231 4.95 21.17 -6.99
N ARG A 232 4.63 22.02 -7.98
CA ARG A 232 5.53 23.09 -8.45
C ARG A 232 5.48 24.33 -7.55
N ARG A 233 4.35 24.56 -6.87
CA ARG A 233 4.11 25.74 -6.03
C ARG A 233 4.55 25.52 -4.59
N ASP A 234 4.37 24.31 -4.08
CA ASP A 234 4.72 23.93 -2.71
C ASP A 234 5.35 22.54 -2.68
N SER A 235 6.08 22.23 -1.60
CA SER A 235 6.68 20.92 -1.42
C SER A 235 5.63 19.86 -1.11
N ALA A 236 5.84 18.63 -1.61
CA ALA A 236 4.95 17.50 -1.31
C ALA A 236 4.76 17.29 0.20
N TYR A 237 5.81 17.49 1.00
CA TYR A 237 5.74 17.38 2.45
C TYR A 237 4.76 18.39 3.07
N THR A 238 4.81 19.67 2.67
CA THR A 238 3.87 20.70 3.16
C THR A 238 2.42 20.36 2.80
N LEU A 239 2.21 19.89 1.58
CA LEU A 239 0.88 19.50 1.08
C LEU A 239 0.32 18.29 1.85
N LEU A 240 1.17 17.31 2.13
CA LEU A 240 0.82 16.13 2.94
C LEU A 240 0.50 16.50 4.40
N GLN A 241 1.24 17.45 5.00
CA GLN A 241 0.89 17.97 6.33
C GLN A 241 -0.49 18.64 6.34
N THR A 242 -0.80 19.40 5.29
CA THR A 242 -2.13 20.03 5.14
C THR A 242 -3.23 18.96 4.99
N ALA A 243 -2.98 17.92 4.19
CA ALA A 243 -3.91 16.81 4.02
C ALA A 243 -4.15 16.03 5.32
N TYR A 244 -3.10 15.77 6.10
CA TYR A 244 -3.18 15.09 7.40
C TYR A 244 -4.11 15.81 8.38
N MET A 245 -4.19 17.14 8.31
CA MET A 245 -5.05 17.98 9.16
C MET A 245 -6.44 18.25 8.56
N SER A 246 -6.77 17.67 7.41
CA SER A 246 -8.00 17.94 6.67
C SER A 246 -8.91 16.70 6.62
N TYR A 247 -10.22 16.93 6.47
CA TYR A 247 -11.17 15.82 6.24
C TYR A 247 -10.88 15.15 4.89
N THR A 248 -10.52 13.87 4.94
CA THR A 248 -10.22 13.09 3.74
C THR A 248 -10.45 11.60 3.96
N PHE A 249 -10.31 10.81 2.90
CA PHE A 249 -10.43 9.36 2.94
C PHE A 249 -9.09 8.68 3.26
N TYR A 250 -9.13 7.54 3.94
CA TYR A 250 -7.97 6.71 4.26
C TYR A 250 -8.31 5.26 3.99
N HIS A 251 -7.42 4.58 3.29
CA HIS A 251 -7.60 3.17 3.00
C HIS A 251 -7.35 2.32 4.26
N GLY A 252 -8.21 1.33 4.48
CA GLY A 252 -8.13 0.40 5.60
C GLY A 252 -8.50 1.01 6.95
N TRP A 253 -8.37 0.19 7.98
CA TRP A 253 -8.62 0.58 9.36
C TRP A 253 -7.66 1.68 9.81
N GLN A 254 -8.17 2.65 10.56
CA GLN A 254 -7.44 3.81 11.07
C GLN A 254 -7.64 3.99 12.57
N LEU A 255 -6.66 4.63 13.21
CA LEU A 255 -6.80 5.10 14.58
C LEU A 255 -7.92 6.16 14.68
N GLY A 256 -8.67 6.10 15.78
CA GLY A 256 -9.73 7.07 16.08
C GLY A 256 -11.08 6.77 15.45
N ILE A 257 -11.25 5.60 14.80
CA ILE A 257 -12.57 5.15 14.32
C ILE A 257 -13.57 5.17 15.47
N ASN A 258 -14.70 5.84 15.26
CA ASN A 258 -15.75 6.05 16.27
C ASN A 258 -16.92 5.06 16.16
N ASN A 259 -17.03 4.32 15.06
CA ASN A 259 -18.07 3.34 14.82
C ASN A 259 -17.55 1.90 14.92
N ILE A 260 -18.37 0.98 15.42
CA ILE A 260 -18.08 -0.46 15.48
C ILE A 260 -18.65 -1.23 14.28
N ARG A 261 -19.54 -0.58 13.53
CA ARG A 261 -20.25 -1.14 12.37
C ARG A 261 -20.28 -0.15 11.24
N THR A 262 -20.29 -0.65 10.02
CA THR A 262 -20.47 0.19 8.83
C THR A 262 -21.81 0.94 8.88
N PRO A 263 -21.89 2.22 8.43
CA PRO A 263 -23.07 3.06 8.70
C PRO A 263 -24.36 2.64 7.99
N PHE A 264 -24.28 1.93 6.86
CA PHE A 264 -25.42 1.62 6.01
C PHE A 264 -25.74 0.12 5.97
N LEU A 265 -24.72 -0.72 5.83
CA LEU A 265 -24.86 -2.19 5.79
C LEU A 265 -24.85 -2.81 7.19
N TYR A 266 -24.43 -2.05 8.22
CA TYR A 266 -24.35 -2.49 9.63
C TYR A 266 -23.45 -3.72 9.85
N GLU A 267 -22.42 -3.87 9.02
CA GLU A 267 -21.42 -4.94 9.11
C GLU A 267 -20.44 -4.65 10.25
N ASP A 268 -20.10 -5.66 11.05
CA ASP A 268 -19.15 -5.51 12.15
C ASP A 268 -17.72 -5.32 11.58
N LEU A 269 -17.05 -4.23 11.96
CA LEU A 269 -15.74 -3.88 11.40
C LEU A 269 -14.65 -4.92 11.71
N ASP A 270 -14.76 -5.60 12.85
CA ASP A 270 -13.82 -6.66 13.27
C ASP A 270 -13.93 -7.92 12.40
N GLU A 271 -15.02 -8.07 11.63
CA GLU A 271 -15.26 -9.21 10.73
C GLU A 271 -14.92 -8.89 9.26
N LEU A 272 -14.69 -7.62 8.93
CA LEU A 272 -14.38 -7.18 7.58
C LEU A 272 -12.89 -7.30 7.27
N ASP A 273 -12.58 -7.65 6.02
CA ASP A 273 -11.22 -7.55 5.51
C ASP A 273 -10.80 -6.08 5.50
N ASN A 274 -9.60 -5.80 6.03
CA ASN A 274 -9.03 -4.45 6.07
C ASN A 274 -9.00 -3.79 4.69
N ASP A 275 -8.78 -4.55 3.61
CA ASP A 275 -8.72 -4.02 2.25
C ASP A 275 -10.11 -3.61 1.67
N LEU A 276 -11.21 -3.99 2.34
CA LEU A 276 -12.59 -3.57 2.04
C LEU A 276 -13.02 -2.33 2.85
N ILE A 277 -12.25 -1.94 3.86
CA ILE A 277 -12.55 -0.81 4.72
C ILE A 277 -11.99 0.47 4.12
N ILE A 278 -12.76 1.54 4.23
CA ILE A 278 -12.31 2.90 3.97
C ILE A 278 -12.81 3.85 5.05
N CYS A 279 -11.91 4.66 5.60
CA CYS A 279 -12.25 5.61 6.64
C CYS A 279 -12.35 7.02 6.08
N PHE A 280 -13.23 7.85 6.64
CA PHE A 280 -13.31 9.29 6.35
C PHE A 280 -13.24 10.10 7.64
N GLY A 281 -12.40 11.12 7.67
CA GLY A 281 -12.20 11.96 8.85
C GLY A 281 -10.87 12.69 8.82
N ILE A 282 -10.45 13.18 9.98
CA ILE A 282 -9.09 13.69 10.22
C ILE A 282 -8.33 12.62 10.99
N GLN A 283 -7.11 12.30 10.57
CA GLN A 283 -6.30 11.27 11.20
C GLN A 283 -6.04 11.59 12.69
N GLU A 284 -6.06 10.56 13.55
CA GLU A 284 -5.89 10.67 15.01
C GLU A 284 -6.91 11.59 15.71
N SER A 285 -8.03 11.90 15.06
CA SER A 285 -9.16 12.59 15.68
C SER A 285 -10.33 11.63 15.93
N GLU A 286 -11.21 11.97 16.87
CA GLU A 286 -12.45 11.22 17.15
C GLU A 286 -13.52 11.37 16.05
N THR A 287 -13.18 12.01 14.92
CA THR A 287 -14.09 12.23 13.79
C THR A 287 -13.96 11.17 12.70
N MET A 288 -13.16 10.12 12.91
CA MET A 288 -12.94 9.10 11.90
C MET A 288 -14.13 8.12 11.87
N THR A 289 -14.74 7.94 10.71
CA THR A 289 -15.82 6.98 10.50
C THR A 289 -15.42 6.00 9.40
N ALA A 290 -15.52 4.71 9.69
CA ALA A 290 -15.21 3.64 8.75
C ALA A 290 -16.46 3.22 7.96
N PHE A 291 -16.28 3.00 6.68
CA PHE A 291 -17.27 2.49 5.71
C PHE A 291 -16.71 1.23 5.05
N ARG A 292 -17.58 0.41 4.48
CA ARG A 292 -17.17 -0.50 3.40
C ARG A 292 -17.14 0.28 2.10
N TYR A 293 -16.19 -0.01 1.20
CA TYR A 293 -16.10 0.69 -0.09
C TYR A 293 -17.46 0.76 -0.80
N ILE A 294 -18.15 -0.39 -0.94
CA ILE A 294 -19.42 -0.46 -1.66
C ILE A 294 -20.50 0.49 -1.14
N GLU A 295 -20.54 0.80 0.16
CA GLU A 295 -21.51 1.73 0.75
C GLU A 295 -21.41 3.13 0.15
N LEU A 296 -20.17 3.61 -0.05
CA LEU A 296 -19.95 4.91 -0.69
C LEU A 296 -20.40 4.88 -2.15
N GLY A 297 -20.17 3.75 -2.84
CA GLY A 297 -20.59 3.58 -4.23
C GLY A 297 -22.11 3.61 -4.38
N GLU A 298 -22.83 2.91 -3.51
CA GLU A 298 -24.29 2.91 -3.47
C GLU A 298 -24.84 4.29 -3.12
N LEU A 299 -24.26 4.96 -2.12
CA LEU A 299 -24.64 6.31 -1.71
C LEU A 299 -24.53 7.31 -2.88
N PHE A 300 -23.40 7.31 -3.58
CA PHE A 300 -23.19 8.21 -4.72
C PHE A 300 -24.15 7.90 -5.88
N LYS A 301 -24.39 6.62 -6.15
CA LYS A 301 -25.32 6.18 -7.20
C LYS A 301 -26.77 6.57 -6.89
N GLU A 302 -27.23 6.40 -5.66
CA GLU A 302 -28.59 6.73 -5.24
C GLU A 302 -28.85 8.23 -5.31
N HIS A 303 -27.94 9.04 -4.78
CA HIS A 303 -28.13 10.49 -4.71
C HIS A 303 -27.67 11.26 -5.94
N ARG A 304 -26.87 10.64 -6.82
CA ARG A 304 -26.19 11.29 -7.96
C ARG A 304 -25.42 12.56 -7.56
N ASN A 305 -24.89 12.57 -6.34
CA ASN A 305 -24.09 13.66 -5.79
C ASN A 305 -23.17 13.11 -4.67
N PHE A 306 -22.15 13.86 -4.29
CA PHE A 306 -21.19 13.52 -3.24
C PHE A 306 -21.67 14.01 -1.86
N ILE A 307 -22.91 13.69 -1.49
CA ILE A 307 -23.47 14.05 -0.18
C ILE A 307 -22.65 13.37 0.92
N ASN A 308 -22.29 14.13 1.95
CA ASN A 308 -21.64 13.60 3.14
C ASN A 308 -22.73 13.19 4.15
N PRO A 309 -22.91 11.89 4.44
CA PRO A 309 -23.98 11.42 5.31
C PRO A 309 -23.71 11.69 6.80
N LEU A 310 -22.47 12.09 7.14
CA LEU A 310 -22.04 12.32 8.53
C LEU A 310 -22.41 13.70 9.05
N VAL A 311 -22.69 14.65 8.15
CA VAL A 311 -22.98 16.04 8.46
C VAL A 311 -24.18 16.49 7.65
N GLU A 312 -25.19 17.05 8.33
CA GLU A 312 -26.42 17.53 7.68
C GLU A 312 -26.10 18.64 6.67
N ASP A 313 -26.72 18.56 5.48
CA ASP A 313 -26.56 19.50 4.36
C ASP A 313 -25.11 19.71 3.87
N ASP A 314 -24.24 18.71 4.04
CA ASP A 314 -22.84 18.78 3.61
C ASP A 314 -22.53 17.85 2.42
N THR A 315 -21.42 18.14 1.74
CA THR A 315 -20.87 17.31 0.66
C THR A 315 -19.41 17.00 0.94
N PHE A 316 -18.96 15.82 0.54
CA PHE A 316 -17.55 15.46 0.66
C PHE A 316 -16.67 16.49 -0.07
N PRO A 317 -15.55 16.93 0.54
CA PRO A 317 -14.63 17.85 -0.11
C PRO A 317 -14.15 17.30 -1.46
N HIS A 318 -14.07 18.15 -2.48
CA HIS A 318 -13.63 17.74 -3.82
C HIS A 318 -12.29 17.00 -3.80
N ILE A 319 -11.30 17.49 -3.04
CA ILE A 319 -9.99 16.83 -2.92
C ILE A 319 -10.09 15.43 -2.29
N ALA A 320 -11.02 15.22 -1.35
CA ALA A 320 -11.27 13.92 -0.77
C ALA A 320 -11.87 12.95 -1.80
N ILE A 321 -12.80 13.41 -2.65
CA ILE A 321 -13.34 12.61 -3.75
C ILE A 321 -12.26 12.24 -4.77
N VAL A 322 -11.34 13.16 -5.10
CA VAL A 322 -10.19 12.87 -5.96
C VAL A 322 -9.30 11.79 -5.32
N LYS A 323 -9.01 11.90 -4.02
CA LYS A 323 -8.26 10.88 -3.28
C LYS A 323 -8.97 9.53 -3.32
N LEU A 324 -10.27 9.49 -3.02
CA LEU A 324 -11.08 8.27 -3.06
C LEU A 324 -10.98 7.59 -4.43
N LYS A 325 -11.14 8.36 -5.51
CA LYS A 325 -11.00 7.88 -6.88
C LYS A 325 -9.61 7.31 -7.17
N ASN A 326 -8.56 7.89 -6.59
CA ASN A 326 -7.19 7.38 -6.71
C ASN A 326 -6.98 6.09 -5.90
N LEU A 327 -7.53 6.02 -4.69
CA LEU A 327 -7.50 4.82 -3.85
C LEU A 327 -8.20 3.63 -4.54
N CYS A 328 -9.31 3.87 -5.25
CA CYS A 328 -9.99 2.83 -6.02
C CYS A 328 -9.14 2.24 -7.16
N LYS A 329 -8.12 2.96 -7.64
CA LYS A 329 -7.20 2.49 -8.69
C LYS A 329 -5.98 1.75 -8.13
N MET A 330 -5.80 1.74 -6.80
CA MET A 330 -4.68 1.04 -6.19
C MET A 330 -4.88 -0.47 -6.30
N VAL A 331 -3.85 -1.15 -6.80
CA VAL A 331 -3.80 -2.62 -6.91
C VAL A 331 -2.62 -3.12 -6.11
N ARG A 332 -2.91 -3.96 -5.10
CA ARG A 332 -1.91 -4.69 -4.31
C ARG A 332 -1.80 -6.13 -4.78
N SER A 333 -0.65 -6.76 -4.54
CA SER A 333 -0.45 -8.17 -4.86
C SER A 333 -1.33 -9.13 -4.06
N THR A 334 -1.88 -8.65 -2.94
CA THR A 334 -2.77 -9.39 -2.03
C THR A 334 -4.25 -9.18 -2.33
N ASP A 335 -4.60 -8.26 -3.22
CA ASP A 335 -6.00 -7.94 -3.51
C ASP A 335 -6.73 -9.16 -4.09
N THR A 336 -7.90 -9.46 -3.52
CA THR A 336 -8.81 -10.48 -4.02
C THR A 336 -9.68 -9.91 -5.15
N ALA A 337 -10.36 -10.79 -5.90
CA ALA A 337 -11.29 -10.36 -6.94
C ALA A 337 -12.44 -9.50 -6.38
N GLU A 338 -12.93 -9.81 -5.19
CA GLU A 338 -13.99 -9.05 -4.49
C GLU A 338 -13.53 -7.63 -4.16
N ILE A 339 -12.32 -7.47 -3.61
CA ILE A 339 -11.73 -6.15 -3.31
C ILE A 339 -11.63 -5.30 -4.57
N LEU A 340 -11.16 -5.88 -5.67
CA LEU A 340 -11.04 -5.17 -6.95
C LEU A 340 -12.42 -4.81 -7.53
N GLU A 341 -13.39 -5.70 -7.43
CA GLU A 341 -14.76 -5.47 -7.90
C GLU A 341 -15.42 -4.31 -7.14
N GLU A 342 -15.30 -4.25 -5.82
CA GLU A 342 -15.83 -3.14 -5.02
C GLU A 342 -15.15 -1.81 -5.34
N ARG A 343 -13.82 -1.79 -5.40
CA ARG A 343 -13.09 -0.57 -5.73
C ARG A 343 -13.47 -0.07 -7.13
N ASN A 344 -13.62 -0.97 -8.10
CA ASN A 344 -14.09 -0.62 -9.45
C ASN A 344 -15.53 -0.07 -9.42
N ALA A 345 -16.45 -0.72 -8.71
CA ALA A 345 -17.83 -0.25 -8.58
C ALA A 345 -17.92 1.16 -7.98
N VAL A 346 -17.11 1.45 -6.94
CA VAL A 346 -17.01 2.79 -6.37
C VAL A 346 -16.40 3.78 -7.36
N HIS A 347 -15.33 3.41 -8.06
CA HIS A 347 -14.73 4.26 -9.09
C HIS A 347 -15.76 4.66 -10.16
N ASP A 348 -16.54 3.69 -10.65
CA ASP A 348 -17.57 3.92 -11.67
C ASP A 348 -18.72 4.78 -11.14
N SER A 349 -19.11 4.60 -9.89
CA SER A 349 -20.09 5.47 -9.21
C SER A 349 -19.60 6.93 -9.12
N ILE A 350 -18.30 7.15 -8.87
CA ILE A 350 -17.69 8.48 -8.82
C ILE A 350 -17.70 9.10 -10.21
N VAL A 351 -17.26 8.37 -11.23
CA VAL A 351 -17.26 8.85 -12.63
C VAL A 351 -18.67 9.25 -13.07
N THR A 352 -19.67 8.43 -12.74
CA THR A 352 -21.08 8.69 -13.02
C THR A 352 -21.58 9.91 -12.25
N THR A 353 -21.22 10.05 -10.98
CA THR A 353 -21.64 11.19 -10.15
C THR A 353 -21.02 12.51 -10.62
N GLU A 354 -19.74 12.51 -11.02
CA GLU A 354 -19.08 13.66 -11.69
C GLU A 354 -19.86 14.07 -12.95
N LEU A 355 -20.33 13.10 -13.73
CA LEU A 355 -21.11 13.35 -14.94
C LEU A 355 -22.45 14.04 -14.63
N PHE A 356 -23.13 13.67 -13.55
CA PHE A 356 -24.42 14.26 -13.16
C PHE A 356 -24.29 15.63 -12.48
N THR A 357 -23.19 15.86 -11.76
CA THR A 357 -22.94 17.11 -11.02
C THR A 357 -22.38 18.23 -11.91
N ASP A 358 -21.67 17.91 -12.99
CA ASP A 358 -21.15 18.90 -13.94
C ASP A 358 -22.24 19.36 -14.94
N ALA A 359 -22.66 20.62 -14.83
CA ALA A 359 -23.66 21.21 -15.71
C ALA A 359 -23.21 21.29 -17.18
N THR A 360 -21.90 21.24 -17.47
CA THR A 360 -21.36 21.35 -18.83
C THR A 360 -21.42 20.04 -19.62
N GLN A 361 -21.79 18.93 -18.97
CA GLN A 361 -21.73 17.57 -19.54
C GLN A 361 -23.08 17.06 -20.07
N GLU A 362 -23.99 17.95 -20.46
CA GLU A 362 -25.36 17.58 -20.89
C GLU A 362 -25.40 16.50 -21.98
N LYS A 363 -24.57 16.62 -23.02
CA LYS A 363 -24.52 15.63 -24.11
C LYS A 363 -23.90 14.30 -23.69
N ALA A 364 -22.93 14.34 -22.78
CA ALA A 364 -22.32 13.14 -22.24
C ALA A 364 -23.31 12.38 -21.33
N ARG A 365 -24.14 13.10 -20.57
CA ARG A 365 -25.29 12.54 -19.82
C ARG A 365 -26.29 11.87 -20.75
N ALA A 366 -26.69 12.56 -21.82
CA ALA A 366 -27.60 11.98 -22.80
C ALA A 366 -27.04 10.70 -23.43
N LEU A 367 -25.74 10.66 -23.73
CA LEU A 367 -25.10 9.46 -24.26
C LEU A 367 -25.10 8.32 -23.25
N PHE A 368 -24.75 8.60 -21.99
CA PHE A 368 -24.79 7.64 -20.90
C PHE A 368 -26.20 7.05 -20.72
N GLU A 369 -27.22 7.89 -20.65
CA GLU A 369 -28.61 7.44 -20.49
C GLU A 369 -29.09 6.62 -21.69
N MET A 370 -28.67 6.98 -22.91
CA MET A 370 -28.95 6.20 -24.12
C MET A 370 -28.26 4.84 -24.12
N HIS A 371 -27.00 4.77 -23.70
CA HIS A 371 -26.24 3.51 -23.61
C HIS A 371 -26.81 2.59 -22.53
N GLU A 372 -27.13 3.09 -21.34
CA GLU A 372 -27.74 2.31 -20.26
C GLU A 372 -29.12 1.72 -20.62
N GLN A 373 -29.89 2.40 -21.49
CA GLN A 373 -31.22 1.97 -21.93
C GLN A 373 -31.19 1.11 -23.20
N ALA A 374 -30.06 1.06 -23.89
CA ALA A 374 -29.88 0.33 -25.13
C ALA A 374 -29.74 -1.18 -24.89
N ASP A 375 -30.04 -1.97 -25.92
CA ASP A 375 -29.71 -3.40 -25.92
C ASP A 375 -28.20 -3.63 -26.13
N GLU A 376 -27.73 -4.84 -25.84
CA GLU A 376 -26.31 -5.21 -25.93
C GLU A 376 -25.70 -4.95 -27.33
N ILE A 377 -26.49 -5.05 -28.40
CA ILE A 377 -26.01 -4.85 -29.77
C ILE A 377 -25.74 -3.36 -30.00
N VAL A 378 -26.66 -2.51 -29.58
CA VAL A 378 -26.53 -1.05 -29.69
C VAL A 378 -25.45 -0.52 -28.74
N GLN A 379 -25.36 -1.05 -27.51
CA GLN A 379 -24.26 -0.74 -26.58
C GLN A 379 -22.91 -1.04 -27.20
N ALA A 380 -22.72 -2.25 -27.74
CA ALA A 380 -21.48 -2.64 -28.42
C ALA A 380 -21.17 -1.76 -29.63
N ALA A 381 -22.18 -1.28 -30.35
CA ALA A 381 -21.99 -0.37 -31.48
C ALA A 381 -21.55 1.05 -31.04
N ILE A 382 -22.10 1.57 -29.93
CA ILE A 382 -21.67 2.83 -29.32
C ILE A 382 -20.21 2.72 -28.85
N GLU A 383 -19.90 1.64 -28.12
CA GLU A 383 -18.55 1.36 -27.62
C GLU A 383 -17.53 1.23 -28.76
N ASP A 384 -17.90 0.53 -29.84
CA ASP A 384 -17.08 0.40 -31.04
C ASP A 384 -16.83 1.76 -31.73
N ALA A 385 -17.82 2.65 -31.77
CA ALA A 385 -17.63 4.01 -32.29
C ALA A 385 -16.64 4.81 -31.42
N ILE A 386 -16.73 4.73 -30.09
CA ILE A 386 -15.80 5.39 -29.17
C ILE A 386 -14.39 4.75 -29.25
N LEU A 387 -14.29 3.44 -29.44
CA LEU A 387 -13.02 2.76 -29.67
C LEU A 387 -12.36 3.22 -30.97
N LYS A 388 -13.13 3.39 -32.05
CA LYS A 388 -12.63 3.93 -33.32
C LYS A 388 -12.15 5.37 -33.20
N LEU A 389 -12.83 6.20 -32.39
CA LEU A 389 -12.37 7.55 -32.04
C LEU A 389 -11.00 7.51 -31.34
N PHE A 390 -10.84 6.62 -30.36
CA PHE A 390 -9.57 6.44 -29.67
C PHE A 390 -8.47 5.95 -30.62
N GLN A 391 -8.72 4.91 -31.42
CA GLN A 391 -7.76 4.39 -32.38
C GLN A 391 -7.34 5.45 -33.40
N MET A 392 -8.29 6.24 -33.90
CA MET A 392 -8.01 7.38 -34.77
C MET A 392 -7.03 8.36 -34.10
N SER A 393 -7.22 8.67 -32.82
CA SER A 393 -6.26 9.51 -32.08
C SER A 393 -4.86 8.86 -31.98
N MET A 394 -4.77 7.54 -31.85
CA MET A 394 -3.51 6.81 -31.82
C MET A 394 -2.81 6.79 -33.20
N TYR A 395 -3.57 6.61 -34.28
CA TYR A 395 -3.05 6.75 -35.65
C TYR A 395 -2.49 8.15 -35.89
N MET A 396 -3.16 9.20 -35.41
CA MET A 396 -2.65 10.58 -35.46
C MET A 396 -1.35 10.77 -34.66
N ARG A 397 -1.09 9.94 -33.65
CA ARG A 397 0.18 9.89 -32.89
C ARG A 397 1.25 9.02 -33.54
N GLY A 398 0.95 8.41 -34.70
CA GLY A 398 1.87 7.58 -35.46
C GLY A 398 1.71 6.08 -35.20
N TRP A 399 0.70 5.60 -34.47
CA TRP A 399 0.46 4.15 -34.38
C TRP A 399 0.21 3.58 -35.77
N LEU A 400 0.72 2.39 -36.08
CA LEU A 400 0.57 1.74 -37.40
C LEU A 400 -0.38 0.53 -37.36
N GLY A 401 -1.14 0.38 -36.26
CA GLY A 401 -2.06 -0.74 -36.04
C GLY A 401 -1.40 -1.96 -35.40
N GLU A 402 -0.08 -1.93 -35.17
CA GLU A 402 0.67 -2.99 -34.53
C GLU A 402 1.48 -2.45 -33.34
N GLY A 403 1.66 -3.29 -32.31
CA GLY A 403 2.42 -2.94 -31.12
C GLY A 403 1.65 -2.05 -30.12
N PRO A 404 2.33 -1.61 -29.03
CA PRO A 404 1.70 -0.82 -27.98
C PRO A 404 1.29 0.57 -28.47
N TYR A 405 0.26 1.14 -27.84
CA TYR A 405 -0.19 2.48 -28.16
C TYR A 405 0.88 3.55 -27.86
N PRO A 406 1.06 4.55 -28.73
CA PRO A 406 2.07 5.62 -28.57
C PRO A 406 1.64 6.68 -27.54
N ILE A 407 1.37 6.28 -26.30
CA ILE A 407 0.85 7.17 -25.25
C ILE A 407 1.93 8.14 -24.75
N GLU A 408 3.04 7.61 -24.25
CA GLU A 408 4.15 8.39 -23.69
C GLU A 408 5.07 8.95 -24.78
N ILE A 409 5.17 8.23 -25.90
CA ILE A 409 6.06 8.55 -27.01
C ILE A 409 5.24 8.55 -28.30
N ALA A 410 5.23 9.69 -29.00
CA ALA A 410 4.68 9.79 -30.34
C ALA A 410 5.83 9.57 -31.36
N PRO A 411 5.93 8.38 -31.98
CA PRO A 411 6.98 8.09 -32.93
C PRO A 411 6.87 9.00 -34.16
N VAL A 412 8.01 9.48 -34.64
CA VAL A 412 8.09 10.18 -35.94
C VAL A 412 8.12 9.12 -37.02
N ASN A 413 6.95 8.59 -37.36
CA ASN A 413 6.78 7.58 -38.40
C ASN A 413 6.65 8.22 -39.79
N ASP A 414 6.69 7.39 -40.83
CA ASP A 414 6.48 7.80 -42.22
C ASP A 414 5.15 8.56 -42.34
N GLN A 415 5.23 9.88 -42.55
CA GLN A 415 4.07 10.78 -42.53
C GLN A 415 3.03 10.43 -43.60
N VAL A 416 3.46 9.86 -44.72
CA VAL A 416 2.53 9.41 -45.77
C VAL A 416 1.70 8.23 -45.28
N LEU A 417 2.34 7.29 -44.58
CA LEU A 417 1.67 6.13 -44.01
C LEU A 417 0.74 6.55 -42.86
N VAL A 418 1.18 7.47 -42.00
CA VAL A 418 0.35 8.05 -40.94
C VAL A 418 -0.91 8.71 -41.53
N ALA A 419 -0.74 9.55 -42.56
CA ALA A 419 -1.87 10.21 -43.23
C ALA A 419 -2.87 9.20 -43.82
N LEU A 420 -2.38 8.08 -44.38
CA LEU A 420 -3.24 7.01 -44.89
C LEU A 420 -4.08 6.38 -43.77
N TYR A 421 -3.45 5.98 -42.65
CA TYR A 421 -4.16 5.39 -41.51
C TYR A 421 -5.14 6.36 -40.84
N VAL A 422 -4.76 7.65 -40.73
CA VAL A 422 -5.65 8.69 -40.22
C VAL A 422 -6.88 8.84 -41.13
N THR A 423 -6.69 8.86 -42.45
CA THR A 423 -7.81 8.95 -43.41
C THR A 423 -8.72 7.73 -43.33
N GLN A 424 -8.15 6.52 -43.24
CA GLN A 424 -8.93 5.29 -43.12
C GLN A 424 -9.72 5.23 -41.80
N SER A 425 -9.10 5.60 -40.69
CA SER A 425 -9.74 5.60 -39.36
C SER A 425 -10.82 6.69 -39.24
N LEU A 426 -10.62 7.86 -39.85
CA LEU A 426 -11.63 8.90 -39.98
C LEU A 426 -12.90 8.36 -40.67
N ASN A 427 -12.74 7.74 -41.84
CA ASN A 427 -13.87 7.16 -42.58
C ASN A 427 -14.55 6.03 -41.79
N ALA A 428 -13.78 5.20 -41.08
CA ALA A 428 -14.31 4.13 -40.26
C ALA A 428 -15.14 4.66 -39.08
N PHE A 429 -14.65 5.70 -38.40
CA PHE A 429 -15.36 6.35 -37.29
C PHE A 429 -16.65 7.03 -37.76
N GLU A 430 -16.61 7.77 -38.87
CA GLU A 430 -17.81 8.42 -39.42
C GLU A 430 -18.85 7.41 -39.91
N SER A 431 -18.40 6.31 -40.51
CA SER A 431 -19.30 5.23 -40.91
C SER A 431 -19.96 4.57 -39.69
N ALA A 432 -19.20 4.37 -38.60
CA ALA A 432 -19.75 3.86 -37.35
C ALA A 432 -20.80 4.80 -36.76
N CYS A 433 -20.53 6.12 -36.74
CA CYS A 433 -21.51 7.11 -36.29
C CYS A 433 -22.74 7.15 -37.21
N ALA A 434 -22.56 7.12 -38.53
CA ALA A 434 -23.68 7.13 -39.47
C ALA A 434 -24.63 5.94 -39.29
N ASN A 435 -24.08 4.75 -38.97
CA ASN A 435 -24.86 3.55 -38.69
C ASN A 435 -25.66 3.62 -37.38
N LEU A 436 -25.28 4.52 -36.46
CA LEU A 436 -25.94 4.75 -35.17
C LEU A 436 -27.02 5.85 -35.24
N GLU A 437 -27.25 6.45 -36.41
CA GLU A 437 -28.24 7.50 -36.64
C GLU A 437 -28.17 8.64 -35.60
N GLU A 438 -29.23 8.86 -34.81
CA GLU A 438 -29.31 9.94 -33.81
C GLU A 438 -28.21 9.82 -32.73
N MET A 439 -27.87 8.60 -32.32
CA MET A 439 -26.80 8.36 -31.34
C MET A 439 -25.43 8.72 -31.92
N GLY A 440 -25.24 8.50 -33.23
CA GLY A 440 -24.02 8.91 -33.93
C GLY A 440 -23.86 10.43 -33.99
N GLU A 441 -24.93 11.17 -34.26
CA GLU A 441 -24.89 12.64 -34.20
C GLU A 441 -24.64 13.16 -32.77
N LEU A 442 -25.15 12.46 -31.75
CA LEU A 442 -24.84 12.78 -30.36
C LEU A 442 -23.34 12.58 -30.07
N ILE A 443 -22.75 11.45 -30.48
CA ILE A 443 -21.31 11.17 -30.35
C ILE A 443 -20.49 12.26 -31.05
N LEU A 444 -20.81 12.58 -32.29
CA LEU A 444 -20.15 13.65 -33.05
C LEU A 444 -20.28 15.01 -32.36
N GLY A 445 -21.39 15.25 -31.68
CA GLY A 445 -21.68 16.47 -30.95
C GLY A 445 -21.04 16.58 -29.57
N LEU A 446 -20.41 15.53 -29.05
CA LEU A 446 -19.77 15.53 -27.73
C LEU A 446 -18.65 16.57 -27.63
N PRO A 447 -18.47 17.21 -26.47
CA PRO A 447 -17.41 18.18 -26.27
C PRO A 447 -16.02 17.54 -26.33
N ILE A 448 -15.03 18.30 -26.80
CA ILE A 448 -13.62 17.99 -26.65
C ILE A 448 -13.20 18.40 -25.24
N LEU A 449 -12.46 17.51 -24.58
CA LEU A 449 -12.06 17.65 -23.19
C LEU A 449 -10.55 17.83 -23.06
N GLN A 450 -10.16 18.54 -22.01
CA GLN A 450 -8.80 18.62 -21.49
C GLN A 450 -8.77 18.02 -20.09
N TYR A 451 -7.73 17.22 -19.83
CA TYR A 451 -7.46 16.72 -18.50
C TYR A 451 -6.51 17.69 -17.79
N LYS A 452 -6.98 18.30 -16.71
CA LYS A 452 -6.19 19.21 -15.88
C LYS A 452 -6.53 18.94 -14.43
N ALA A 453 -5.51 18.81 -13.60
CA ALA A 453 -5.71 18.74 -12.15
C ALA A 453 -6.70 17.64 -11.69
N GLY A 454 -6.56 16.41 -12.20
CA GLY A 454 -7.44 15.30 -11.80
C GLY A 454 -8.83 15.30 -12.46
N THR A 455 -9.17 16.36 -13.20
CA THR A 455 -10.54 16.63 -13.67
C THR A 455 -10.59 16.95 -15.16
N PHE A 456 -11.73 16.63 -15.77
CA PHE A 456 -11.97 16.83 -17.19
C PHE A 456 -12.74 18.13 -17.40
N HIS A 457 -12.26 18.97 -18.30
CA HIS A 457 -12.87 20.26 -18.60
C HIS A 457 -13.08 20.40 -20.11
N PRO A 458 -14.21 20.97 -20.56
CA PRO A 458 -14.36 21.38 -21.95
C PRO A 458 -13.24 22.33 -22.39
N THR A 459 -12.82 22.21 -23.65
CA THR A 459 -11.81 23.13 -24.20
C THR A 459 -12.39 24.53 -24.43
N ASN A 460 -11.74 25.57 -23.90
CA ASN A 460 -12.07 26.97 -24.15
C ASN A 460 -11.42 27.52 -25.45
N GLN A 461 -11.43 26.75 -26.54
CA GLN A 461 -10.90 27.20 -27.84
C GLN A 461 -11.98 27.87 -28.68
N ASP A 462 -11.62 28.84 -29.53
CA ASP A 462 -12.58 29.53 -30.43
C ASP A 462 -13.21 28.59 -31.48
N ARG A 463 -12.60 27.45 -31.77
CA ARG A 463 -13.06 26.43 -32.74
C ARG A 463 -12.68 25.02 -32.29
N GLY A 464 -13.41 24.00 -32.76
CA GLY A 464 -13.07 22.60 -32.51
C GLY A 464 -13.51 22.13 -31.13
N GLN A 465 -14.59 22.70 -30.61
CA GLN A 465 -15.08 22.41 -29.26
C GLN A 465 -15.83 21.08 -29.19
N THR A 466 -16.21 20.51 -30.33
CA THR A 466 -16.84 19.19 -30.43
C THR A 466 -16.00 18.20 -31.24
N ILE A 467 -16.30 16.91 -31.11
CA ILE A 467 -15.63 15.85 -31.89
C ILE A 467 -15.73 16.12 -33.39
N LYS A 468 -16.94 16.45 -33.88
CA LYS A 468 -17.20 16.80 -35.28
C LYS A 468 -16.34 17.95 -35.76
N GLU A 469 -16.38 19.09 -35.04
CA GLU A 469 -15.59 20.25 -35.42
C GLU A 469 -14.09 19.97 -35.41
N ARG A 470 -13.61 19.13 -34.48
CA ARG A 470 -12.20 18.76 -34.40
C ARG A 470 -11.78 17.89 -35.58
N ILE A 471 -12.62 16.94 -35.97
CA ILE A 471 -12.44 16.12 -37.17
C ILE A 471 -12.45 16.99 -38.43
N ASP A 472 -13.38 17.93 -38.53
CA ASP A 472 -13.49 18.86 -39.66
C ASP A 472 -12.23 19.73 -39.79
N ILE A 473 -11.60 20.14 -38.68
CA ILE A 473 -10.31 20.85 -38.69
C ILE A 473 -9.20 19.97 -39.28
N VAL A 474 -9.14 18.69 -38.89
CA VAL A 474 -8.14 17.77 -39.44
C VAL A 474 -8.35 17.60 -40.94
N LYS A 475 -9.59 17.39 -41.37
CA LYS A 475 -9.95 17.27 -42.80
C LYS A 475 -9.66 18.54 -43.59
N ALA A 476 -9.98 19.71 -43.06
CA ALA A 476 -9.70 20.98 -43.73
C ALA A 476 -8.20 21.26 -43.86
N GLY A 477 -7.39 20.70 -42.95
CA GLY A 477 -5.93 20.74 -43.01
C GLY A 477 -5.34 20.22 -44.31
N ASP A 478 -6.04 19.34 -45.06
CA ASP A 478 -5.61 18.86 -46.39
C ASP A 478 -5.48 20.01 -47.42
N THR A 479 -6.14 21.15 -47.18
CA THR A 479 -6.18 22.29 -48.11
C THR A 479 -5.17 23.41 -47.78
N HIS A 480 -4.45 23.31 -46.65
CA HIS A 480 -3.50 24.32 -46.18
C HIS A 480 -2.17 23.67 -45.74
N THR A 481 -1.06 24.41 -45.76
CA THR A 481 0.30 23.93 -45.43
C THR A 481 0.52 23.56 -43.95
N GLY A 482 -0.52 23.04 -43.26
CA GLY A 482 -0.55 22.79 -41.81
C GLY A 482 -1.24 21.49 -41.38
N TYR A 483 -1.55 20.58 -42.31
CA TYR A 483 -2.19 19.27 -42.02
C TYR A 483 -1.54 18.52 -40.85
N GLU A 484 -0.20 18.44 -40.84
CA GLU A 484 0.58 17.76 -39.80
C GLU A 484 0.43 18.43 -38.42
N SER A 485 0.35 19.76 -38.37
CA SER A 485 0.13 20.51 -37.13
C SER A 485 -1.29 20.29 -36.58
N CYS A 486 -2.28 20.21 -37.47
CA CYS A 486 -3.67 19.91 -37.11
C CYS A 486 -3.83 18.48 -36.58
N ILE A 487 -3.15 17.49 -37.17
CA ILE A 487 -3.13 16.09 -36.71
C ILE A 487 -2.54 15.99 -35.29
N ARG A 488 -1.36 16.57 -35.09
CA ARG A 488 -0.64 16.46 -33.80
C ARG A 488 -1.41 17.09 -32.66
N LEU A 489 -1.93 18.31 -32.84
CA LEU A 489 -2.71 19.01 -31.82
C LEU A 489 -4.04 18.29 -31.52
N SER A 490 -4.72 17.77 -32.54
CA SER A 490 -6.00 17.07 -32.39
C SER A 490 -5.83 15.71 -31.73
N SER A 491 -4.68 15.05 -31.90
CA SER A 491 -4.44 13.73 -31.33
C SER A 491 -4.55 13.69 -29.80
N ASN A 492 -3.95 14.65 -29.08
CA ASN A 492 -4.03 14.70 -27.60
C ASN A 492 -5.48 14.90 -27.16
N LEU A 493 -6.17 15.86 -27.78
CA LEU A 493 -7.53 16.25 -27.44
C LEU A 493 -8.52 15.11 -27.66
N LEU A 494 -8.39 14.40 -28.79
CA LEU A 494 -9.24 13.24 -29.11
C LEU A 494 -8.91 12.03 -28.23
N ALA A 495 -7.64 11.83 -27.87
CA ALA A 495 -7.24 10.78 -26.93
C ALA A 495 -7.82 11.02 -25.52
N VAL A 496 -7.76 12.25 -25.02
CA VAL A 496 -8.35 12.63 -23.73
C VAL A 496 -9.88 12.52 -23.75
N ALA A 497 -10.52 13.00 -24.81
CA ALA A 497 -11.98 12.92 -24.95
C ALA A 497 -12.45 11.47 -25.00
N SER A 498 -11.85 10.64 -25.88
CA SER A 498 -12.18 9.21 -25.97
C SER A 498 -11.94 8.48 -24.65
N TYR A 499 -10.83 8.75 -23.96
CA TYR A 499 -10.56 8.21 -22.63
C TYR A 499 -11.71 8.49 -21.65
N ARG A 500 -12.16 9.75 -21.56
CA ARG A 500 -13.26 10.10 -20.65
C ARG A 500 -14.58 9.45 -21.04
N TYR A 501 -14.91 9.38 -22.33
CA TYR A 501 -16.14 8.74 -22.77
C TYR A 501 -16.11 7.22 -22.57
N MET A 502 -14.95 6.58 -22.72
CA MET A 502 -14.77 5.18 -22.32
C MET A 502 -15.05 4.99 -20.83
N GLN A 503 -14.55 5.87 -19.95
CA GLN A 503 -14.85 5.80 -18.52
C GLN A 503 -16.34 5.96 -18.23
N ILE A 504 -17.01 6.92 -18.89
CA ILE A 504 -18.44 7.17 -18.70
C ILE A 504 -19.27 5.94 -19.10
N LEU A 505 -18.86 5.24 -20.15
CA LEU A 505 -19.56 4.05 -20.67
C LEU A 505 -19.14 2.74 -20.00
N GLY A 506 -18.32 2.78 -18.93
CA GLY A 506 -17.83 1.57 -18.25
C GLY A 506 -16.87 0.72 -19.09
N MET A 507 -16.28 1.27 -20.15
CA MET A 507 -15.34 0.56 -21.01
C MET A 507 -13.96 0.45 -20.34
N GLN A 508 -13.22 -0.61 -20.67
CA GLN A 508 -11.83 -0.74 -20.26
C GLN A 508 -10.97 0.36 -20.91
N VAL A 509 -10.36 1.21 -20.08
CA VAL A 509 -9.46 2.27 -20.55
C VAL A 509 -8.05 1.75 -20.85
N PRO A 510 -7.44 2.08 -21.99
CA PRO A 510 -6.19 1.46 -22.42
C PRO A 510 -4.90 2.11 -21.86
N PHE A 511 -4.99 3.21 -21.10
CA PHE A 511 -3.83 3.92 -20.56
C PHE A 511 -4.18 4.77 -19.33
N GLN A 512 -3.20 5.40 -18.68
CA GLN A 512 -3.43 6.42 -17.65
C GLN A 512 -3.33 7.80 -18.30
N VAL A 513 -4.38 8.62 -18.18
CA VAL A 513 -4.45 9.90 -18.90
C VAL A 513 -3.30 10.86 -18.51
N GLU A 514 -2.77 10.73 -17.31
CA GLU A 514 -1.61 11.46 -16.79
C GLU A 514 -0.31 11.18 -17.55
N THR A 515 -0.17 10.00 -18.16
CA THR A 515 1.03 9.62 -18.92
C THR A 515 0.95 10.06 -20.38
N LEU A 516 -0.18 10.61 -20.82
CA LEU A 516 -0.35 11.13 -22.17
C LEU A 516 0.54 12.36 -22.37
N ARG A 517 1.59 12.20 -23.17
CA ARG A 517 2.50 13.30 -23.47
C ARG A 517 1.83 14.34 -24.36
N GLU A 518 1.87 15.60 -23.92
CA GLU A 518 1.51 16.75 -24.73
C GLU A 518 2.47 16.87 -25.93
N ILE A 519 1.91 16.74 -27.12
CA ILE A 519 2.57 17.06 -28.38
C ILE A 519 2.36 18.56 -28.65
N SER A 520 3.43 19.34 -28.51
CA SER A 520 3.54 20.75 -28.92
C SER A 520 3.92 20.91 -30.38
#